data_AF-A0A2E6G9E4-F1
#
_entry.id   AF-A0A2E6G9E4-F1
#
_cell.length_a   1.000
_cell.length_b   1.000
_cell.length_c   1.000
_cell.angle_alpha   90.00
_cell.angle_beta   90.00
_cell.angle_gamma   90.00
#
_symmetry.space_group_name_H-M   'P 1'
#
loop_
_entity.id
_entity.type
_entity.pdbx_description
1 polymer ?
#
loop_
_entity_poly.entity_id
_entity_poly.type
_entity_poly.pdbx_seq_one_letter_code
_entity_poly.pdbx_strand_id
1 'polypeptide(L)'
;AVIKVGASTEIEMKEKKARVEDALHATRAAVEEGVVAGGGVALIRVIQSIGGLKGDNDDQTVGVGIALRPMEAPLRQIVENAGDEGSVVVDKVKHGSGNFGYNAASGEYGDMIDMGILDPAKVTRTALQAAASIAGLMLTTEAMVAEVPEDSAAPAMPDMGGMGGMGGMGGMGGMM
;
A
#
# COMPACT_ATOMS: atom_id res chain seq x y z
N ALA A 1 8.50 11.00 25.76
CA ALA A 1 9.02 12.35 25.47
C ALA A 1 8.06 13.07 24.54
N VAL A 2 7.90 14.39 24.67
CA VAL A 2 7.10 15.22 23.76
C VAL A 2 8.03 15.85 22.73
N ILE A 3 7.78 15.61 21.44
CA ILE A 3 8.59 16.19 20.34
C ILE A 3 7.82 17.37 19.75
N LYS A 4 8.44 18.57 19.76
CA LYS A 4 7.87 19.78 19.17
C LYS A 4 8.49 19.99 17.79
N VAL A 5 7.67 20.00 16.74
CA VAL A 5 8.11 20.21 15.35
C VAL A 5 7.68 21.60 14.89
N GLY A 6 8.60 22.36 14.30
CA GLY A 6 8.35 23.68 13.73
C GLY A 6 8.83 23.78 12.28
N ALA A 7 8.21 24.67 11.51
CA ALA A 7 8.58 25.03 10.15
C ALA A 7 8.13 26.47 9.81
N SER A 8 8.56 27.00 8.66
CA SER A 8 8.28 28.36 8.22
C SER A 8 6.84 28.54 7.72
N THR A 9 6.23 27.48 7.20
CA THR A 9 4.84 27.46 6.74
C THR A 9 4.04 26.32 7.38
N GLU A 10 2.71 26.42 7.40
CA GLU A 10 1.85 25.37 7.94
C GLU A 10 1.94 24.06 7.15
N ILE A 11 2.11 24.15 5.82
CA ILE A 11 2.24 22.99 4.94
C ILE A 11 3.52 22.22 5.25
N GLU A 12 4.65 22.92 5.35
CA GLU A 12 5.93 22.30 5.73
C GLU A 12 5.89 21.73 7.15
N MET A 13 5.19 22.41 8.08
CA MET A 13 5.06 21.94 9.45
C MET A 13 4.29 20.62 9.50
N LYS A 14 3.20 20.48 8.71
CA LYS A 14 2.43 19.24 8.60
C LYS A 14 3.26 18.10 8.03
N GLU A 15 4.00 18.34 6.94
CA GLU A 15 4.86 17.32 6.31
C GLU A 15 5.97 16.88 7.26
N LYS A 16 6.70 17.83 7.86
CA LYS A 16 7.80 17.54 8.77
C LYS A 16 7.31 16.84 10.03
N LYS A 17 6.12 17.19 10.52
CA LYS A 17 5.49 16.50 11.66
C LYS A 17 5.19 15.06 11.32
N ALA A 18 4.55 14.78 10.17
CA ALA A 18 4.26 13.42 9.73
C ALA A 18 5.54 12.59 9.62
N ARG A 19 6.60 13.14 9.00
CA ARG A 19 7.90 12.47 8.87
C ARG A 19 8.53 12.14 10.23
N VAL A 20 8.42 13.03 11.22
CA VAL A 20 8.93 12.82 12.58
C VAL A 20 8.11 11.75 13.31
N GLU A 21 6.80 11.73 13.14
CA GLU A 21 5.92 10.70 13.70
C GLU A 21 6.26 9.33 13.11
N ASP A 22 6.42 9.23 11.79
CA ASP A 22 6.85 7.99 11.11
C ASP A 22 8.20 7.49 11.60
N ALA A 23 9.20 8.39 11.71
CA ALA A 23 10.52 8.04 12.24
C ALA A 23 10.47 7.57 13.70
N LEU A 24 9.61 8.17 14.53
CA LEU A 24 9.40 7.76 15.92
C LEU A 24 8.77 6.36 16.00
N HIS A 25 7.80 6.07 15.15
CA HIS A 25 7.18 4.75 15.09
C HIS A 25 8.13 3.68 14.56
N ALA A 26 8.90 3.99 13.51
CA ALA A 26 9.90 3.08 12.94
C ALA A 26 11.00 2.74 13.96
N THR A 27 11.53 3.74 14.68
CA THR A 27 12.57 3.51 15.70
C THR A 27 12.07 2.68 16.88
N ARG A 28 10.82 2.89 17.33
CA ARG A 28 10.20 2.04 18.35
C ARG A 28 10.06 0.59 17.87
N ALA A 29 9.55 0.40 16.66
CA ALA A 29 9.40 -0.92 16.05
C ALA A 29 10.76 -1.64 15.89
N ALA A 30 11.81 -0.90 15.53
CA ALA A 30 13.16 -1.43 15.40
C ALA A 30 13.76 -1.87 16.75
N VAL A 31 13.46 -1.15 17.83
CA VAL A 31 13.89 -1.54 19.19
C VAL A 31 13.18 -2.81 19.67
N GLU A 32 11.91 -3.02 19.27
CA GLU A 32 11.11 -4.17 19.70
C GLU A 32 11.48 -5.48 18.99
N GLU A 33 11.62 -5.47 17.67
CA GLU A 33 11.83 -6.70 16.86
C GLU A 33 13.13 -6.69 16.05
N GLY A 34 13.97 -5.67 16.20
CA GLY A 34 15.20 -5.53 15.42
C GLY A 34 14.97 -4.98 14.01
N VAL A 35 16.03 -5.07 13.19
CA VAL A 35 16.08 -4.47 11.85
C VAL A 35 16.54 -5.51 10.83
N VAL A 36 16.13 -5.31 9.59
CA VAL A 36 16.49 -6.12 8.43
C VAL A 36 16.94 -5.24 7.27
N ALA A 37 17.60 -5.83 6.27
CA ALA A 37 17.95 -5.13 5.04
C ALA A 37 16.70 -4.58 4.34
N GLY A 38 16.67 -3.26 4.16
CA GLY A 38 15.51 -2.55 3.61
C GLY A 38 15.42 -2.65 2.09
N GLY A 39 14.64 -1.75 1.47
CA GLY A 39 14.52 -1.67 0.01
C GLY A 39 13.90 -2.90 -0.64
N GLY A 40 13.12 -3.68 0.12
CA GLY A 40 12.52 -4.93 -0.36
C GLY A 40 13.46 -6.15 -0.34
N VAL A 41 14.73 -5.99 0.04
CA VAL A 41 15.71 -7.09 0.07
C VAL A 41 15.30 -8.19 1.05
N ALA A 42 14.79 -7.82 2.23
CA ALA A 42 14.29 -8.79 3.22
C ALA A 42 13.27 -9.78 2.62
N LEU A 43 12.34 -9.30 1.79
CA LEU A 43 11.34 -10.14 1.14
C LEU A 43 11.97 -11.04 0.06
N ILE A 44 12.97 -10.56 -0.68
CA ILE A 44 13.74 -11.40 -1.61
C ILE A 44 14.45 -12.54 -0.85
N ARG A 45 15.00 -12.28 0.34
CA ARG A 45 15.60 -13.32 1.19
C ARG A 45 14.59 -14.36 1.66
N VAL A 46 13.35 -13.93 1.96
CA VAL A 46 12.27 -14.87 2.27
C VAL A 46 12.00 -15.79 1.07
N ILE A 47 11.85 -15.25 -0.14
CA ILE A 47 11.62 -16.05 -1.35
C ILE A 47 12.72 -17.10 -1.55
N GLN A 48 13.99 -16.73 -1.36
CA GLN A 48 15.12 -17.68 -1.47
C GLN A 48 15.05 -18.79 -0.41
N SER A 49 14.62 -18.45 0.81
CA SER A 49 14.55 -19.38 1.94
C SER A 49 13.41 -20.40 1.79
N ILE A 50 12.24 -19.96 1.32
CA ILE A 50 11.02 -20.79 1.27
C ILE A 50 10.53 -21.11 -0.15
N GLY A 51 11.32 -20.83 -1.19
CA GLY A 51 10.96 -21.08 -2.60
C GLY A 51 10.71 -22.54 -2.94
N GLY A 52 11.24 -23.47 -2.15
CA GLY A 52 11.01 -24.92 -2.29
C GLY A 52 9.89 -25.47 -1.40
N LEU A 53 9.17 -24.62 -0.67
CA LEU A 53 8.11 -25.05 0.24
C LEU A 53 6.96 -25.69 -0.54
N LYS A 54 6.54 -26.88 -0.12
CA LYS A 54 5.38 -27.59 -0.65
C LYS A 54 4.25 -27.60 0.37
N GLY A 55 3.03 -27.49 -0.12
CA GLY A 55 1.84 -27.65 0.71
C GLY A 55 1.49 -29.13 0.92
N ASP A 56 0.42 -29.36 1.69
CA ASP A 56 -0.13 -30.69 1.95
C ASP A 56 -0.78 -31.31 0.70
N ASN A 57 -1.16 -30.47 -0.27
CA ASN A 57 -1.72 -30.87 -1.55
C ASN A 57 -1.22 -29.98 -2.71
N ASP A 58 -1.61 -30.33 -3.93
CA ASP A 58 -1.20 -29.63 -5.15
C ASP A 58 -1.71 -28.19 -5.18
N ASP A 59 -2.94 -27.94 -4.74
CA ASP A 59 -3.54 -26.59 -4.70
C ASP A 59 -2.75 -25.65 -3.77
N GLN A 60 -2.37 -26.13 -2.59
CA GLN A 60 -1.54 -25.38 -1.65
C GLN A 60 -0.14 -25.16 -2.22
N THR A 61 0.43 -26.14 -2.91
CA THR A 61 1.75 -25.99 -3.56
C THR A 61 1.72 -24.90 -4.64
N VAL A 62 0.67 -24.86 -5.46
CA VAL A 62 0.44 -23.77 -6.41
C VAL A 62 0.23 -22.45 -5.66
N GLY A 63 -0.56 -22.45 -4.59
CA GLY A 63 -0.83 -21.29 -3.74
C GLY A 63 0.43 -20.66 -3.14
N VAL A 64 1.37 -21.47 -2.65
CA VAL A 64 2.69 -21.01 -2.17
C VAL A 64 3.43 -20.29 -3.31
N GLY A 65 3.49 -20.88 -4.50
CA GLY A 65 4.12 -20.25 -5.67
C GLY A 65 3.46 -18.91 -6.03
N ILE A 66 2.13 -18.81 -5.93
CA ILE A 66 1.40 -17.56 -6.16
C ILE A 66 1.75 -16.52 -5.08
N ALA A 67 1.82 -16.91 -3.81
CA ALA A 67 2.08 -16.02 -2.69
C ALA A 67 3.52 -15.45 -2.68
N LEU A 68 4.50 -16.19 -3.22
CA LEU A 68 5.89 -15.75 -3.27
C LEU A 68 6.16 -14.71 -4.37
N ARG A 69 5.48 -14.79 -5.52
CA ARG A 69 5.73 -13.87 -6.66
C ARG A 69 5.57 -12.38 -6.31
N PRO A 70 4.52 -11.95 -5.59
CA PRO A 70 4.33 -10.55 -5.21
C PRO A 70 5.40 -10.01 -4.24
N MET A 71 6.11 -10.87 -3.52
CA MET A 71 7.14 -10.43 -2.57
C MET A 71 8.32 -9.71 -3.25
N GLU A 72 8.49 -9.87 -4.57
CA GLU A 72 9.48 -9.12 -5.36
C GLU A 72 9.01 -7.73 -5.76
N ALA A 73 7.70 -7.49 -5.73
CA ALA A 73 7.10 -6.26 -6.23
C ALA A 73 7.59 -5.01 -5.49
N PRO A 74 7.81 -5.01 -4.15
CA PRO A 74 8.33 -3.82 -3.48
C PRO A 74 9.69 -3.36 -3.99
N LEU A 75 10.65 -4.28 -4.15
CA LEU A 75 11.97 -3.93 -4.72
C LEU A 75 11.82 -3.45 -6.17
N ARG A 76 11.04 -4.17 -6.99
CA ARG A 76 10.79 -3.80 -8.39
C ARG A 76 10.22 -2.37 -8.50
N GLN A 77 9.20 -2.07 -7.70
CA GLN A 77 8.54 -0.77 -7.72
C GLN A 77 9.47 0.37 -7.27
N ILE A 78 10.32 0.13 -6.25
CA ILE A 78 11.30 1.12 -5.80
C ILE A 78 12.30 1.44 -6.92
N VAL A 79 12.78 0.41 -7.63
CA VAL A 79 13.74 0.55 -8.73
C VAL A 79 13.11 1.26 -9.92
N GLU A 80 11.88 0.90 -10.30
CA GLU A 80 11.15 1.55 -11.40
C GLU A 80 10.87 3.03 -11.09
N ASN A 81 10.56 3.37 -9.84
CA ASN A 81 10.41 4.75 -9.39
C ASN A 81 11.72 5.55 -9.48
N ALA A 82 12.87 4.88 -9.42
CA ALA A 82 14.19 5.49 -9.63
C ALA A 82 14.57 5.59 -11.12
N GLY A 83 13.78 5.02 -12.02
CA GLY A 83 14.00 5.07 -13.48
C GLY A 83 14.85 3.92 -14.03
N ASP A 84 15.16 2.91 -13.21
CA ASP A 84 15.96 1.76 -13.58
C ASP A 84 15.09 0.52 -13.91
N GLU A 85 15.69 -0.50 -14.54
CA GLU A 85 15.00 -1.73 -14.92
C GLU A 85 14.85 -2.70 -13.73
N GLY A 86 13.67 -2.71 -13.12
CA GLY A 86 13.35 -3.48 -11.91
C GLY A 86 13.62 -4.98 -12.04
N SER A 87 13.38 -5.59 -13.22
CA SER A 87 13.60 -7.02 -13.44
C SER A 87 15.08 -7.42 -13.33
N VAL A 88 15.98 -6.58 -13.86
CA VAL A 88 17.43 -6.81 -13.83
C VAL A 88 17.96 -6.68 -12.40
N VAL A 89 17.50 -5.66 -11.67
CA VAL A 89 17.92 -5.44 -10.28
C VAL A 89 17.45 -6.57 -9.38
N VAL A 90 16.17 -6.96 -9.48
CA VAL A 90 15.62 -8.07 -8.69
C VAL A 90 16.39 -9.36 -8.94
N ASP A 91 16.69 -9.69 -10.20
CA ASP A 91 17.46 -10.89 -10.53
C ASP A 91 18.87 -10.86 -9.93
N LYS A 92 19.56 -9.72 -10.02
CA LYS A 92 20.89 -9.57 -9.42
C LYS A 92 20.86 -9.66 -7.89
N VAL A 93 19.87 -9.07 -7.22
CA VAL A 93 19.70 -9.17 -5.76
C VAL A 93 19.38 -10.60 -5.32
N LYS A 94 18.63 -11.37 -6.12
CA LYS A 94 18.37 -12.81 -5.91
C LYS A 94 19.60 -13.70 -6.09
N HIS A 95 20.63 -13.27 -6.80
CA HIS A 95 21.90 -14.00 -6.86
C HIS A 95 22.84 -13.64 -5.70
N GLY A 96 22.53 -12.59 -4.94
CA GLY A 96 23.23 -12.23 -3.72
C GLY A 96 22.72 -12.95 -2.47
N SER A 97 23.41 -12.71 -1.36
CA SER A 97 23.12 -13.29 -0.04
C SER A 97 23.19 -12.24 1.06
N GLY A 98 22.63 -12.56 2.24
CA GLY A 98 22.68 -11.67 3.40
C GLY A 98 22.01 -10.32 3.11
N ASN A 99 22.70 -9.23 3.42
CA ASN A 99 22.17 -7.87 3.24
C ASN A 99 22.46 -7.28 1.85
N PHE A 100 23.04 -8.05 0.93
CA PHE A 100 23.35 -7.54 -0.41
C PHE A 100 22.08 -7.03 -1.10
N GLY A 101 22.09 -5.80 -1.60
CA GLY A 101 20.93 -5.16 -2.17
C GLY A 101 21.28 -4.10 -3.20
N TYR A 102 20.28 -3.29 -3.53
CA TYR A 102 20.40 -2.17 -4.46
C TYR A 102 19.94 -0.88 -3.78
N ASN A 103 20.82 0.11 -3.77
CA ASN A 103 20.51 1.44 -3.30
C ASN A 103 19.93 2.26 -4.47
N ALA A 104 18.60 2.40 -4.52
CA ALA A 104 17.91 3.15 -5.57
C ALA A 104 18.20 4.67 -5.55
N ALA A 105 18.77 5.22 -4.47
CA ALA A 105 19.15 6.63 -4.42
C ALA A 105 20.50 6.91 -5.09
N SER A 106 21.43 5.94 -5.09
CA SER A 106 22.77 6.08 -5.71
C SER A 106 22.99 5.22 -6.94
N GLY A 107 22.15 4.21 -7.18
CA GLY A 107 22.31 3.21 -8.23
C GLY A 107 23.37 2.13 -7.93
N GLU A 108 23.81 2.03 -6.68
CA GLU A 108 24.90 1.13 -6.28
C GLU A 108 24.40 -0.16 -5.63
N TYR A 109 25.18 -1.24 -5.78
CA TYR A 109 24.94 -2.51 -5.11
C TYR A 109 25.89 -2.68 -3.92
N GLY A 110 25.40 -3.20 -2.81
CA GLY A 110 26.25 -3.50 -1.65
C GLY A 110 25.44 -3.93 -0.43
N ASP A 111 26.06 -3.86 0.75
CA ASP A 111 25.39 -4.18 2.01
C ASP A 111 24.42 -3.05 2.39
N MET A 112 23.12 -3.37 2.40
CA MET A 112 22.07 -2.38 2.66
C MET A 112 22.16 -1.82 4.09
N ILE A 113 22.61 -2.61 5.07
CA ILE A 113 22.75 -2.14 6.46
C ILE A 113 23.92 -1.17 6.56
N ASP A 114 25.07 -1.49 5.95
CA ASP A 114 26.23 -0.59 5.91
C ASP A 114 25.93 0.71 5.16
N MET A 115 25.07 0.64 4.13
CA MET A 115 24.55 1.80 3.40
C MET A 115 23.49 2.59 4.18
N GLY A 116 23.06 2.12 5.36
CA GLY A 116 22.04 2.78 6.19
C GLY A 116 20.61 2.59 5.69
N ILE A 117 20.37 1.64 4.79
CA ILE A 117 19.06 1.28 4.25
C ILE A 117 18.53 0.04 4.96
N LEU A 118 17.88 0.27 6.08
CA LEU A 118 17.34 -0.75 6.95
C LEU A 118 15.87 -0.49 7.25
N ASP A 119 15.11 -1.56 7.39
CA ASP A 119 13.71 -1.52 7.78
C ASP A 119 13.53 -2.22 9.13
N PRO A 120 12.63 -1.74 10.01
CA PRO A 120 12.25 -2.49 11.20
C PRO A 120 11.62 -3.84 10.81
N ALA A 121 12.07 -4.95 11.41
CA ALA A 121 11.58 -6.29 11.07
C ALA A 121 10.06 -6.42 11.25
N LYS A 122 9.54 -5.79 12.32
CA LYS A 122 8.11 -5.69 12.61
C LYS A 122 7.33 -5.10 11.45
N VAL A 123 7.82 -4.02 10.83
CA VAL A 123 7.11 -3.30 9.76
C VAL A 123 6.97 -4.21 8.54
N THR A 124 8.06 -4.83 8.09
CA THR A 124 8.02 -5.75 6.94
C THR A 124 7.10 -6.95 7.19
N ARG A 125 7.18 -7.55 8.40
CA ARG A 125 6.34 -8.68 8.80
C ARG A 125 4.87 -8.31 8.84
N THR A 126 4.52 -7.21 9.51
CA THR A 126 3.11 -6.81 9.67
C THR A 126 2.51 -6.37 8.35
N ALA A 127 3.28 -5.71 7.49
CA ALA A 127 2.83 -5.35 6.13
C ALA A 127 2.47 -6.60 5.33
N LEU A 128 3.34 -7.62 5.33
CA LEU A 128 3.08 -8.88 4.64
C LEU A 128 1.86 -9.63 5.22
N GLN A 129 1.75 -9.70 6.56
CA GLN A 129 0.62 -10.36 7.22
C GLN A 129 -0.72 -9.68 6.91
N ALA A 130 -0.76 -8.34 6.95
CA ALA A 130 -1.97 -7.59 6.63
C ALA A 130 -2.36 -7.78 5.15
N ALA A 131 -1.40 -7.70 4.23
CA ALA A 131 -1.62 -7.93 2.81
C ALA A 131 -2.15 -9.34 2.54
N ALA A 132 -1.52 -10.37 3.14
CA ALA A 132 -1.96 -11.76 3.01
C ALA A 132 -3.37 -11.99 3.59
N SER A 133 -3.69 -11.36 4.72
CA SER A 133 -5.02 -11.45 5.34
C SER A 133 -6.12 -10.89 4.43
N ILE A 134 -5.88 -9.71 3.83
CA ILE A 134 -6.86 -9.08 2.93
C ILE A 134 -6.96 -9.88 1.62
N ALA A 135 -5.84 -10.30 1.04
CA ALA A 135 -5.84 -11.11 -0.17
C ALA A 135 -6.59 -12.43 0.03
N GLY A 136 -6.35 -13.11 1.16
CA GLY A 136 -7.07 -14.33 1.51
C GLY A 136 -8.58 -14.11 1.61
N LEU A 137 -9.01 -13.06 2.32
CA LEU A 137 -10.42 -12.69 2.41
C LEU A 137 -11.04 -12.46 1.03
N MET A 138 -10.39 -11.64 0.20
CA MET A 138 -10.88 -11.29 -1.14
C MET A 138 -10.99 -12.52 -2.06
N LEU A 139 -9.98 -13.41 -2.05
CA LEU A 139 -9.97 -14.62 -2.89
C LEU A 139 -11.07 -15.62 -2.50
N THR A 140 -11.47 -15.65 -1.23
CA THR A 140 -12.54 -16.52 -0.73
C THR A 140 -13.94 -15.87 -0.74
N THR A 141 -14.04 -14.63 -1.20
CA THR A 141 -15.32 -13.91 -1.23
C THR A 141 -16.08 -14.27 -2.51
N GLU A 142 -17.13 -15.08 -2.36
CA GLU A 142 -17.96 -15.55 -3.48
C GLU A 142 -19.04 -14.54 -3.92
N ALA A 143 -19.44 -13.62 -3.04
CA ALA A 143 -20.49 -12.66 -3.33
C ALA A 143 -20.27 -11.32 -2.61
N MET A 144 -20.65 -10.24 -3.27
CA MET A 144 -20.70 -8.88 -2.72
C MET A 144 -22.07 -8.28 -3.02
N VAL A 145 -22.72 -7.74 -1.99
CA VAL A 145 -23.98 -7.01 -2.11
C VAL A 145 -23.69 -5.53 -1.95
N ALA A 146 -24.11 -4.73 -2.92
CA ALA A 146 -23.94 -3.28 -2.91
C ALA A 146 -25.31 -2.59 -3.04
N GLU A 147 -25.43 -1.41 -2.45
CA GLU A 147 -26.59 -0.54 -2.65
C GLU A 147 -26.55 0.07 -4.05
N VAL A 148 -27.73 0.27 -4.64
CA VAL A 148 -27.85 0.97 -5.91
C VAL A 148 -27.44 2.43 -5.68
N PRO A 149 -26.54 3.01 -6.50
CA PRO A 149 -26.21 4.42 -6.39
C PRO A 149 -27.49 5.26 -6.46
N GLU A 150 -27.72 6.08 -5.44
CA GLU A 150 -28.86 6.99 -5.46
C GLU A 150 -28.62 8.10 -6.48
N ASP A 151 -29.57 8.29 -7.40
CA ASP A 151 -29.65 9.51 -8.21
C ASP A 151 -30.11 10.66 -7.31
N SER A 152 -29.22 11.18 -6.47
CA SER A 152 -29.51 12.39 -5.72
C SER A 152 -29.64 13.54 -6.73
N ALA A 153 -30.88 13.97 -6.99
CA ALA A 153 -31.13 15.26 -7.60
C ALA A 153 -30.34 16.30 -6.81
N ALA A 154 -29.54 17.12 -7.52
CA ALA A 154 -28.78 18.20 -6.91
C ALA A 154 -29.67 18.94 -5.90
N PRO A 155 -29.16 19.29 -4.70
CA PRO A 155 -29.97 19.96 -3.69
C PRO A 155 -30.69 21.14 -4.34
N ALA A 156 -32.01 21.13 -4.27
CA ALA A 156 -32.84 22.16 -4.87
C ALA A 156 -32.29 23.51 -4.40
N MET A 157 -31.70 24.27 -5.32
CA MET A 157 -31.30 25.63 -5.01
C MET A 157 -32.55 26.35 -4.49
N PRO A 158 -32.46 27.10 -3.39
CA PRO A 158 -33.59 27.84 -2.88
C PRO A 158 -34.12 28.73 -3.99
N ASP A 159 -35.43 28.63 -4.23
CA ASP A 159 -36.16 29.34 -5.28
C ASP A 159 -36.03 30.85 -5.06
N MET A 160 -34.99 31.43 -5.66
CA MET A 160 -34.76 32.85 -5.81
C MET A 160 -35.60 33.32 -6.99
N GLY A 161 -36.84 33.74 -6.75
CA GLY A 161 -37.56 34.49 -7.76
C GLY A 161 -39.07 34.49 -7.62
N GLY A 162 -39.59 35.42 -6.81
CA GLY A 162 -40.96 35.86 -6.99
C GLY A 162 -41.16 36.45 -8.39
N MET A 163 -42.10 35.88 -9.14
CA MET A 163 -42.87 36.52 -10.23
C MET A 163 -43.90 35.46 -10.67
N GLY A 164 -45.16 35.47 -10.23
CA GLY A 164 -46.21 36.27 -10.86
C GLY A 164 -46.81 35.54 -12.08
N GLY A 165 -48.10 35.18 -12.02
CA GLY A 165 -48.90 34.98 -13.25
C GLY A 165 -49.82 33.74 -13.30
N MET A 166 -51.04 33.89 -12.79
CA MET A 166 -52.32 33.73 -13.52
C MET A 166 -52.53 32.58 -14.52
N GLY A 167 -53.60 31.81 -14.29
CA GLY A 167 -54.41 31.10 -15.30
C GLY A 167 -54.09 29.61 -15.42
N GLY A 168 -55.03 28.67 -15.47
CA GLY A 168 -56.47 28.71 -15.59
C GLY A 168 -56.94 27.38 -16.17
N MET A 169 -58.02 26.83 -15.60
CA MET A 169 -59.09 26.09 -16.27
C MET A 169 -58.86 24.65 -16.81
N GLY A 170 -59.74 23.76 -16.33
CA GLY A 170 -60.33 22.63 -17.07
C GLY A 170 -59.52 21.33 -16.98
N GLY A 171 -60.06 20.17 -16.63
CA GLY A 171 -61.44 19.71 -16.60
C GLY A 171 -61.47 18.28 -17.14
N MET A 172 -62.29 17.41 -16.51
CA MET A 172 -62.62 16.02 -16.93
C MET A 172 -61.46 15.02 -16.92
N GLY A 173 -61.59 13.78 -16.41
CA GLY A 173 -62.77 12.99 -16.10
C GLY A 173 -62.59 11.57 -16.67
N GLY A 174 -62.85 10.54 -15.85
CA GLY A 174 -62.99 9.11 -16.27
C GLY A 174 -61.70 8.30 -16.14
N MET A 175 -61.52 7.41 -15.15
CA MET A 175 -62.12 6.06 -15.01
C MET A 175 -62.01 5.19 -16.27
N MET A 176 -60.96 4.38 -16.34
CA MET A 176 -61.03 2.91 -16.22
C MET A 176 -59.64 2.35 -15.89
#